data_AF-A0A0W0ZHY1-F1
#
_entry.id   AF-A0A0W0ZHY1-F1
#
_cell.length_a   1.000
_cell.length_b   1.000
_cell.length_c   1.000
_cell.angle_alpha   90.00
_cell.angle_beta   90.00
_cell.angle_gamma   90.00
#
_symmetry.space_group_name_H-M   'P 1'
#
loop_
_entity.id
_entity.type
_entity.pdbx_description
1 polymer ?
#
loop_
_entity_poly.entity_id
_entity_poly.type
_entity_poly.pdbx_seq_one_letter_code
_entity_poly.pdbx_strand_id
1 'polypeptide(L)'
;MSVFIFPGQGAQFKGMGKSLFAQFPEKVELANDILGYDIRKRVDSDDIHQTEVTQPLIYCVSCLSWLILREHYQPEMVLGHSLGEYAALYAAQVFDFETGLEIVKKRGELMQSVKGGAMAAVIGIKAADVADIIKNNQLPLYVANYNSPDQTVVAGTQDAISGCSQFFKEAKWIPLAVSGAFHSPLMSDVSQKFKSVLDAYTFAPAKLPIILNATARCHVDCPNPWTTVLSSQLVNPVYWNQSIQYCLSLGFIDFIEVEPGKRLSGLIKNILFPVV
;
A
#
# COMPACT_ATOMS: atom_id res chain seq x y z
N MET A 1 -4.41 -8.21 21.94
CA MET A 1 -3.23 -8.55 21.11
C MET A 1 -3.32 -7.68 19.88
N SER A 2 -2.36 -6.78 19.64
CA SER A 2 -2.57 -5.68 18.68
C SER A 2 -1.72 -5.78 17.42
N VAL A 3 -2.39 -5.52 16.28
CA VAL A 3 -1.76 -5.40 14.97
C VAL A 3 -1.83 -3.96 14.53
N PHE A 4 -0.68 -3.37 14.23
CA PHE A 4 -0.62 -2.00 13.71
C PHE A 4 -0.65 -2.03 12.19
N ILE A 5 -1.62 -1.31 11.62
CA ILE A 5 -1.84 -1.29 10.18
C ILE A 5 -1.50 0.07 9.58
N PHE A 6 -0.76 0.05 8.48
CA PHE A 6 -0.24 1.25 7.83
C PHE A 6 -0.94 1.49 6.48
N PRO A 7 -1.57 2.64 6.27
CA PRO A 7 -2.35 2.92 5.07
C PRO A 7 -1.47 3.14 3.84
N GLY A 8 -2.05 2.86 2.67
CA GLY A 8 -1.45 3.12 1.37
C GLY A 8 -2.04 4.34 0.66
N GLN A 9 -1.75 4.45 -0.64
CA GLN A 9 -2.34 5.49 -1.50
C GLN A 9 -3.88 5.41 -1.49
N GLY A 10 -4.54 6.56 -1.40
CA GLY A 10 -5.98 6.72 -1.21
C GLY A 10 -6.37 7.16 0.21
N ALA A 11 -5.42 7.16 1.14
CA ALA A 11 -5.60 7.64 2.52
C ALA A 11 -5.21 9.11 2.72
N GLN A 12 -4.55 9.73 1.74
CA GLN A 12 -4.18 11.13 1.79
C GLN A 12 -5.39 12.07 1.79
N PHE A 13 -5.28 13.17 2.51
CA PHE A 13 -6.23 14.28 2.50
C PHE A 13 -5.49 15.59 2.79
N LYS A 14 -6.06 16.72 2.35
CA LYS A 14 -5.44 18.02 2.57
C LYS A 14 -5.25 18.30 4.06
N GLY A 15 -4.03 18.69 4.43
CA GLY A 15 -3.66 19.00 5.81
C GLY A 15 -3.35 17.79 6.68
N MET A 16 -3.22 16.59 6.12
CA MET A 16 -2.73 15.42 6.86
C MET A 16 -1.36 15.70 7.51
N GLY A 17 -1.14 15.18 8.71
CA GLY A 17 0.14 15.29 9.42
C GLY A 17 0.51 16.67 9.97
N LYS A 18 -0.34 17.70 9.85
CA LYS A 18 -0.04 19.07 10.34
C LYS A 18 0.41 19.12 11.81
N SER A 19 -0.29 18.42 12.69
CA SER A 19 0.07 18.32 14.12
C SER A 19 1.35 17.52 14.35
N LEU A 20 1.64 16.53 13.51
CA LEU A 20 2.86 15.70 13.59
C LEU A 20 4.09 16.50 13.14
N PHE A 21 3.97 17.28 12.07
CA PHE A 21 5.10 18.08 11.56
C PHE A 21 5.60 19.10 12.58
N ALA A 22 4.71 19.67 13.39
CA ALA A 22 5.09 20.58 14.48
C ALA A 22 5.86 19.87 15.61
N GLN A 23 5.61 18.57 15.84
CA GLN A 23 6.25 17.78 16.90
C GLN A 23 7.61 17.22 16.48
N PHE A 24 7.84 17.03 15.17
CA PHE A 24 9.07 16.43 14.65
C PHE A 24 9.79 17.33 13.61
N PRO A 25 10.18 18.57 13.98
CA PRO A 25 10.75 19.52 13.03
C PRO A 25 12.02 19.01 12.34
N GLU A 26 12.89 18.29 13.05
CA GLU A 26 14.11 17.73 12.45
C GLU A 26 13.82 16.69 11.36
N LYS A 27 12.78 15.85 11.56
CA LYS A 27 12.37 14.86 10.54
C LYS A 27 11.68 15.52 9.35
N VAL A 28 10.99 16.63 9.59
CA VAL A 28 10.39 17.44 8.53
C VAL A 28 11.48 18.05 7.66
N GLU A 29 12.52 18.66 8.25
CA GLU A 29 13.61 19.24 7.47
C GLU A 29 14.41 18.16 6.71
N LEU A 30 14.72 17.02 7.35
CA LEU A 30 15.33 15.88 6.66
C LEU A 30 14.48 15.40 5.47
N ALA A 31 13.16 15.30 5.65
CA ALA A 31 12.26 14.93 4.56
C ALA A 31 12.24 15.99 3.46
N ASN A 32 12.31 17.28 3.80
CA ASN A 32 12.38 18.36 2.83
C ASN A 32 13.66 18.29 2.00
N ASP A 33 14.80 18.00 2.62
CA ASP A 33 16.09 17.85 1.95
C ASP A 33 16.07 16.67 0.97
N ILE A 34 15.55 15.51 1.41
CA ILE A 34 15.43 14.31 0.57
C ILE A 34 14.47 14.53 -0.59
N LEU A 35 13.33 15.17 -0.35
CA LEU A 35 12.25 15.31 -1.34
C LEU A 35 12.43 16.53 -2.26
N GLY A 36 13.21 17.52 -1.84
CA GLY A 36 13.40 18.78 -2.57
C GLY A 36 12.21 19.73 -2.49
N TYR A 37 11.29 19.54 -1.53
CA TYR A 37 10.16 20.43 -1.29
C TYR A 37 9.69 20.40 0.16
N ASP A 38 9.01 21.45 0.60
CA ASP A 38 8.43 21.54 1.95
C ASP A 38 7.19 20.64 2.09
N ILE A 39 7.30 19.55 2.84
CA ILE A 39 6.19 18.62 3.05
C ILE A 39 4.99 19.28 3.76
N ARG A 40 5.23 20.30 4.61
CA ARG A 40 4.17 21.03 5.32
C ARG A 40 3.24 21.76 4.37
N LYS A 41 3.79 22.28 3.26
CA LYS A 41 3.02 22.95 2.20
C LYS A 41 2.46 21.93 1.22
N ARG A 42 3.24 20.90 0.89
CA ARG A 42 2.85 19.92 -0.13
C ARG A 42 1.60 19.12 0.26
N VAL A 43 1.38 18.84 1.55
CA VAL A 43 0.13 18.18 2.03
C VAL A 43 -1.15 19.00 1.81
N ASP A 44 -1.07 20.29 1.46
CA ASP A 44 -2.25 21.11 1.13
C ASP A 44 -2.41 21.36 -0.39
N SER A 45 -1.43 20.93 -1.18
CA SER A 45 -1.43 21.11 -2.63
C SER A 45 -2.38 20.17 -3.35
N ASP A 46 -2.80 20.53 -4.57
CA ASP A 46 -3.60 19.64 -5.43
C ASP A 46 -2.77 18.46 -5.98
N ASP A 47 -1.44 18.60 -6.01
CA ASP A 47 -0.51 17.54 -6.41
C ASP A 47 -0.45 16.38 -5.41
N ILE A 48 -1.10 16.48 -4.25
CA ILE A 48 -1.16 15.40 -3.26
C ILE A 48 -1.74 14.09 -3.83
N HIS A 49 -2.41 14.14 -4.99
CA HIS A 49 -2.93 12.98 -5.70
C HIS A 49 -1.98 12.39 -6.76
N GLN A 50 -0.87 13.05 -7.08
CA GLN A 50 0.16 12.49 -7.94
C GLN A 50 0.95 11.44 -7.18
N THR A 51 1.10 10.23 -7.71
CA THR A 51 1.69 9.07 -7.03
C THR A 51 3.11 9.34 -6.49
N GLU A 52 3.93 10.10 -7.23
CA GLU A 52 5.28 10.48 -6.80
C GLU A 52 5.30 11.44 -5.59
N VAL A 53 4.21 12.19 -5.38
CA VAL A 53 4.02 13.08 -4.23
C VAL A 53 3.27 12.37 -3.11
N THR A 54 2.22 11.61 -3.43
CA THR A 54 1.37 10.93 -2.45
C THR A 54 2.17 9.94 -1.61
N GLN A 55 3.00 9.10 -2.25
CA GLN A 55 3.65 8.01 -1.54
C GLN A 55 4.64 8.50 -0.47
N PRO A 56 5.57 9.42 -0.75
CA PRO A 56 6.47 9.96 0.27
C PRO A 56 5.74 10.68 1.40
N LEU A 57 4.70 11.46 1.07
CA LEU A 57 3.95 12.18 2.10
C LEU A 57 3.20 11.24 3.05
N ILE A 58 2.55 10.19 2.52
CA ILE A 58 1.90 9.18 3.38
C ILE A 58 2.96 8.48 4.24
N TYR A 59 4.10 8.08 3.67
CA TYR A 59 5.19 7.46 4.43
C TYR A 59 5.67 8.36 5.57
N CYS A 60 5.93 9.65 5.32
CA CYS A 60 6.32 10.60 6.35
C CYS A 60 5.28 10.65 7.48
N VAL A 61 4.01 10.87 7.15
CA VAL A 61 2.93 10.97 8.13
C VAL A 61 2.80 9.69 8.95
N SER A 62 2.83 8.52 8.29
CA SER A 62 2.74 7.23 8.98
C SER A 62 3.92 6.97 9.90
N CYS A 63 5.15 7.31 9.48
CA CYS A 63 6.33 7.15 10.32
C CYS A 63 6.31 8.08 11.53
N LEU A 64 5.90 9.34 11.37
CA LEU A 64 5.78 10.28 12.48
C LEU A 64 4.68 9.88 13.47
N SER A 65 3.54 9.40 12.96
CA SER A 65 2.47 8.87 13.80
C SER A 65 2.91 7.64 14.58
N TRP A 66 3.66 6.73 13.93
CA TRP A 66 4.26 5.57 14.59
C TRP A 66 5.19 5.94 15.75
N LEU A 67 5.99 7.00 15.61
CA LEU A 67 6.90 7.44 16.68
C LEU A 67 6.16 7.82 17.97
N ILE A 68 4.98 8.43 17.87
CA ILE A 68 4.14 8.73 19.04
C ILE A 68 3.52 7.44 19.58
N LEU A 69 2.92 6.64 18.70
CA LEU A 69 2.17 5.45 19.12
C LEU A 69 3.06 4.42 19.82
N ARG A 70 4.29 4.23 19.35
CA ARG A 70 5.22 3.24 19.94
C ARG A 70 5.70 3.59 21.36
N GLU A 71 5.49 4.82 21.83
CA GLU A 71 5.77 5.20 23.22
C GLU A 71 4.71 4.68 24.19
N HIS A 72 3.51 4.38 23.68
CA HIS A 72 2.36 3.95 24.46
C HIS A 72 1.91 2.52 24.16
N TYR A 73 2.30 1.98 23.01
CA TYR A 73 1.87 0.68 22.53
C TYR A 73 3.05 -0.18 22.07
N GLN A 74 2.96 -1.48 22.31
CA GLN A 74 3.87 -2.49 21.78
C GLN A 74 3.07 -3.42 20.85
N PRO A 75 3.11 -3.24 19.52
CA PRO A 75 2.47 -4.16 18.60
C PRO A 75 3.13 -5.53 18.65
N GLU A 76 2.33 -6.57 18.46
CA GLU A 76 2.83 -7.93 18.24
C GLU A 76 3.10 -8.19 16.76
N MET A 77 2.51 -7.38 15.88
CA MET A 77 2.63 -7.51 14.45
C MET A 77 2.36 -6.18 13.75
N VAL A 78 3.00 -5.98 12.60
CA VAL A 78 2.74 -4.86 11.71
C VAL A 78 2.36 -5.35 10.32
N LEU A 79 1.52 -4.58 9.64
CA LEU A 79 1.07 -4.86 8.28
C LEU A 79 0.79 -3.53 7.59
N GLY A 80 1.14 -3.39 6.31
CA GLY A 80 0.84 -2.16 5.58
C GLY A 80 0.18 -2.44 4.25
N HIS A 81 -0.66 -1.53 3.75
CA HIS A 81 -1.33 -1.71 2.45
C HIS A 81 -0.52 -1.06 1.33
N SER A 82 0.05 -1.85 0.42
CA SER A 82 0.91 -1.40 -0.67
C SER A 82 2.04 -0.51 -0.19
N LEU A 83 1.95 0.82 -0.39
CA LEU A 83 2.88 1.81 0.14
C LEU A 83 3.01 1.70 1.67
N GLY A 84 1.93 1.42 2.38
CA GLY A 84 1.97 1.27 3.84
C GLY A 84 2.95 0.19 4.31
N GLU A 85 3.27 -0.81 3.48
CA GLU A 85 4.25 -1.85 3.84
C GLU A 85 5.64 -1.26 4.12
N TYR A 86 6.01 -0.14 3.49
CA TYR A 86 7.27 0.55 3.73
C TYR A 86 7.28 1.23 5.11
N ALA A 87 6.15 1.80 5.53
CA ALA A 87 6.01 2.35 6.89
C ALA A 87 5.97 1.23 7.94
N ALA A 88 5.37 0.07 7.62
CA ALA A 88 5.42 -1.13 8.47
C ALA A 88 6.86 -1.68 8.61
N LEU A 89 7.64 -1.69 7.53
CA LEU A 89 9.06 -2.08 7.55
C LEU A 89 9.92 -1.12 8.38
N TYR A 90 9.66 0.20 8.29
CA TYR A 90 10.24 1.19 9.18
C TYR A 90 9.89 0.90 10.65
N ALA A 91 8.61 0.62 10.94
CA ALA A 91 8.19 0.28 12.29
C ALA A 91 8.85 -1.00 12.82
N ALA A 92 9.06 -1.99 11.95
CA ALA A 92 9.80 -3.21 12.23
C ALA A 92 11.34 -3.03 12.24
N GLN A 93 11.85 -1.81 12.07
CA GLN A 93 13.29 -1.48 12.08
C GLN A 93 14.11 -2.20 10.99
N VAL A 94 13.50 -2.48 9.84
CA VAL A 94 14.21 -3.05 8.67
C VAL A 94 15.13 -2.00 8.03
N PHE A 95 14.77 -0.72 8.12
CA PHE A 95 15.58 0.43 7.74
C PHE A 95 15.20 1.64 8.59
N ASP A 96 16.01 2.69 8.54
CA ASP A 96 15.72 3.98 9.18
C ASP A 96 14.77 4.86 8.35
N PHE A 97 14.40 6.01 8.91
CA PHE A 97 13.43 6.91 8.29
C PHE A 97 13.92 7.44 6.92
N GLU A 98 15.18 7.85 6.85
CA GLU A 98 15.82 8.42 5.67
C GLU A 98 15.87 7.41 4.53
N THR A 99 16.44 6.23 4.78
CA THR A 99 16.54 5.13 3.82
C THR A 99 15.15 4.77 3.27
N GLY A 100 14.16 4.60 4.15
CA GLY A 100 12.81 4.27 3.72
C GLY A 100 12.16 5.39 2.90
N LEU A 101 12.42 6.66 3.22
CA LEU A 101 11.91 7.80 2.46
C LEU A 101 12.55 7.89 1.07
N GLU A 102 13.86 7.67 0.95
CA GLU A 102 14.55 7.63 -0.34
C GLU A 102 14.01 6.50 -1.24
N ILE A 103 13.82 5.31 -0.68
CA ILE A 103 13.23 4.17 -1.38
C ILE A 103 11.80 4.50 -1.84
N VAL A 104 10.97 5.06 -0.94
CA VAL A 104 9.58 5.42 -1.26
C VAL A 104 9.50 6.53 -2.30
N LYS A 105 10.38 7.53 -2.25
CA LYS A 105 10.52 8.56 -3.29
C LYS A 105 10.77 7.91 -4.65
N LYS A 106 11.77 7.04 -4.74
CA LYS A 106 12.11 6.34 -6.00
C LYS A 106 10.99 5.43 -6.48
N ARG A 107 10.29 4.74 -5.57
CA ARG A 107 9.10 3.94 -5.89
C ARG A 107 8.00 4.82 -6.50
N GLY A 108 7.69 5.95 -5.86
CA GLY A 108 6.69 6.89 -6.32
C GLY A 108 6.98 7.43 -7.72
N GLU A 109 8.22 7.93 -7.94
CA GLU A 109 8.70 8.41 -9.24
C GLU A 109 8.58 7.34 -10.34
N LEU A 110 9.09 6.14 -10.06
CA LEU A 110 9.07 5.02 -11.00
C LEU A 110 7.63 4.58 -11.35
N MET A 111 6.75 4.49 -10.36
CA MET A 111 5.34 4.16 -10.58
C MET A 111 4.59 5.25 -11.34
N GLN A 112 4.84 6.53 -11.04
CA GLN A 112 4.22 7.68 -11.73
C GLN A 112 4.64 7.78 -13.21
N SER A 113 5.84 7.30 -13.54
CA SER A 113 6.37 7.29 -14.91
C SER A 113 5.61 6.38 -15.86
N VAL A 114 4.91 5.36 -15.34
CA VAL A 114 4.10 4.43 -16.15
C VAL A 114 2.92 5.15 -16.79
N LYS A 115 2.74 4.92 -18.09
CA LYS A 115 1.64 5.46 -18.90
C LYS A 115 0.85 4.31 -19.54
N GLY A 116 -0.38 4.59 -19.95
CA GLY A 116 -1.24 3.63 -20.66
C GLY A 116 -1.89 2.56 -19.78
N GLY A 117 -1.59 2.54 -18.48
CA GLY A 117 -2.27 1.69 -17.50
C GLY A 117 -3.44 2.39 -16.83
N ALA A 118 -4.32 1.60 -16.23
CA ALA A 118 -5.41 2.06 -15.37
C ALA A 118 -5.78 0.98 -14.35
N MET A 119 -6.58 1.38 -13.36
CA MET A 119 -7.15 0.49 -12.35
C MET A 119 -8.62 0.82 -12.12
N ALA A 120 -9.41 -0.17 -11.70
CA ALA A 120 -10.78 0.03 -11.28
C ALA A 120 -11.12 -0.82 -10.05
N ALA A 121 -11.83 -0.25 -9.08
CA ALA A 121 -12.42 -1.02 -8.00
C ALA A 121 -13.70 -1.71 -8.49
N VAL A 122 -13.84 -2.99 -8.15
CA VAL A 122 -15.02 -3.83 -8.40
C VAL A 122 -15.61 -4.20 -7.05
N ILE A 123 -16.82 -3.69 -6.77
CA ILE A 123 -17.44 -3.73 -5.43
C ILE A 123 -18.82 -4.38 -5.50
N GLY A 124 -19.12 -5.26 -4.56
CA GLY A 124 -20.45 -5.87 -4.38
C GLY A 124 -20.59 -7.30 -4.92
N ILE A 125 -19.49 -7.90 -5.41
CA ILE A 125 -19.44 -9.32 -5.79
C ILE A 125 -18.20 -9.98 -5.20
N LYS A 126 -18.21 -11.31 -5.05
CA LYS A 126 -17.10 -12.01 -4.39
C LYS A 126 -15.82 -11.89 -5.20
N ALA A 127 -14.69 -11.80 -4.52
CA ALA A 127 -13.39 -11.76 -5.17
C ALA A 127 -13.10 -12.98 -6.07
N ALA A 128 -13.66 -14.15 -5.74
CA ALA A 128 -13.57 -15.35 -6.58
C ALA A 128 -14.33 -15.16 -7.91
N ASP A 129 -15.55 -14.59 -7.85
CA ASP A 129 -16.37 -14.33 -9.03
C ASP A 129 -15.67 -13.34 -9.98
N VAL A 130 -14.97 -12.33 -9.44
CA VAL A 130 -14.16 -11.40 -10.24
C VAL A 130 -13.07 -12.15 -11.02
N ALA A 131 -12.33 -13.04 -10.36
CA ALA A 131 -11.27 -13.82 -11.00
C ALA A 131 -11.83 -14.78 -12.06
N ASP A 132 -12.97 -15.43 -11.78
CA ASP A 132 -13.65 -16.32 -12.71
C ASP A 132 -14.21 -15.56 -13.93
N ILE A 133 -14.78 -14.36 -13.75
CA ILE A 133 -15.23 -13.50 -14.85
C ILE A 133 -14.05 -13.15 -15.76
N ILE A 134 -12.91 -12.72 -15.20
CA ILE A 134 -11.70 -12.40 -15.96
C ILE A 134 -11.22 -13.62 -16.75
N LYS A 135 -11.11 -14.78 -16.09
CA LYS A 135 -10.60 -16.00 -16.70
C LYS A 135 -11.53 -16.55 -17.79
N ASN A 136 -12.82 -16.68 -17.50
CA ASN A 136 -13.79 -17.31 -18.41
C ASN A 136 -14.03 -16.48 -19.67
N ASN A 137 -13.94 -15.15 -19.55
CA ASN A 137 -14.09 -14.23 -20.69
C ASN A 137 -12.75 -13.82 -21.31
N GLN A 138 -11.62 -14.35 -20.81
CA GLN A 138 -10.26 -14.04 -21.26
C GLN A 138 -9.98 -12.52 -21.29
N LEU A 139 -10.44 -11.82 -20.26
CA LEU A 139 -10.30 -10.37 -20.17
C LEU A 139 -8.82 -10.00 -19.95
N PRO A 140 -8.30 -8.95 -20.60
CA PRO A 140 -6.93 -8.47 -20.42
C PRO A 140 -6.79 -7.65 -19.11
N LEU A 141 -7.19 -8.25 -17.99
CA LEU A 141 -7.21 -7.66 -16.65
C LEU A 141 -6.49 -8.57 -15.66
N TYR A 142 -5.90 -7.95 -14.64
CA TYR A 142 -5.26 -8.61 -13.52
C TYR A 142 -5.89 -8.14 -12.21
N VAL A 143 -6.09 -9.03 -11.25
CA VAL A 143 -6.52 -8.61 -9.91
C VAL A 143 -5.32 -8.02 -9.17
N ALA A 144 -5.38 -6.74 -8.86
CA ALA A 144 -4.31 -5.97 -8.22
C ALA A 144 -4.46 -5.91 -6.69
N ASN A 145 -5.69 -5.92 -6.18
CA ASN A 145 -5.95 -5.90 -4.74
C ASN A 145 -7.14 -6.79 -4.39
N TYR A 146 -6.97 -7.58 -3.33
CA TYR A 146 -8.04 -8.29 -2.64
C TYR A 146 -8.33 -7.55 -1.33
N ASN A 147 -9.19 -6.53 -1.34
CA ASN A 147 -9.35 -5.61 -0.21
C ASN A 147 -10.35 -6.11 0.85
N SER A 148 -11.43 -6.75 0.43
CA SER A 148 -12.41 -7.42 1.32
C SER A 148 -13.04 -8.59 0.55
N PRO A 149 -13.92 -9.41 1.16
CA PRO A 149 -14.61 -10.50 0.46
C PRO A 149 -15.34 -10.04 -0.82
N ASP A 150 -15.84 -8.80 -0.82
CA ASP A 150 -16.70 -8.19 -1.84
C ASP A 150 -16.09 -6.94 -2.52
N GLN A 151 -14.84 -6.60 -2.23
CA GLN A 151 -14.12 -5.48 -2.85
C GLN A 151 -12.77 -5.94 -3.38
N THR A 152 -12.61 -5.86 -4.69
CA THR A 152 -11.34 -6.07 -5.38
C THR A 152 -10.95 -4.84 -6.18
N VAL A 153 -9.69 -4.75 -6.58
CA VAL A 153 -9.23 -3.79 -7.59
C VAL A 153 -8.61 -4.58 -8.73
N VAL A 154 -8.98 -4.24 -9.95
CA VAL A 154 -8.38 -4.80 -11.17
C VAL A 154 -7.51 -3.75 -11.84
N ALA A 155 -6.49 -4.22 -12.54
CA ALA A 155 -5.53 -3.42 -13.27
C ALA A 155 -5.37 -3.94 -14.70
N GLY A 156 -5.14 -3.04 -15.65
CA GLY A 156 -4.95 -3.37 -17.06
C GLY A 156 -4.58 -2.12 -17.87
N THR A 157 -4.59 -2.23 -19.19
CA THR A 157 -4.49 -1.03 -20.04
C THR A 157 -5.71 -0.13 -19.87
N GLN A 158 -5.60 1.15 -20.25
CA GLN A 158 -6.73 2.08 -20.24
C GLN A 158 -7.93 1.55 -21.05
N ASP A 159 -7.65 0.98 -22.23
CA ASP A 159 -8.67 0.37 -23.09
C ASP A 159 -9.30 -0.87 -22.44
N ALA A 160 -8.49 -1.70 -21.78
CA ALA A 160 -9.01 -2.87 -21.06
C ALA A 160 -9.96 -2.46 -19.92
N ILE A 161 -9.55 -1.48 -19.11
CA ILE A 161 -10.36 -0.98 -17.99
C ILE A 161 -11.65 -0.30 -18.47
N SER A 162 -11.61 0.46 -19.56
CA SER A 162 -12.82 1.08 -20.10
C SER A 162 -13.76 0.06 -20.75
N GLY A 163 -13.23 -0.89 -21.53
CA GLY A 163 -14.00 -1.87 -22.30
C GLY A 163 -14.55 -3.06 -21.53
N CYS A 164 -13.95 -3.42 -20.38
CA CYS A 164 -14.35 -4.62 -19.63
C CYS A 164 -15.44 -4.38 -18.57
N SER A 165 -15.80 -3.12 -18.27
CA SER A 165 -16.82 -2.79 -17.26
C SER A 165 -18.16 -3.52 -17.46
N GLN A 166 -18.55 -3.76 -18.72
CA GLN A 166 -19.76 -4.48 -19.10
C GLN A 166 -19.85 -5.94 -18.64
N PHE A 167 -18.74 -6.57 -18.27
CA PHE A 167 -18.71 -7.94 -17.75
C PHE A 167 -19.03 -8.02 -16.25
N PHE A 168 -19.05 -6.87 -15.56
CA PHE A 168 -19.23 -6.77 -14.10
C PHE A 168 -20.56 -6.09 -13.74
N LYS A 169 -21.66 -6.45 -14.41
CA LYS A 169 -22.97 -5.75 -14.28
C LYS A 169 -23.58 -5.80 -12.88
N GLU A 170 -23.27 -6.85 -12.12
CA GLU A 170 -23.74 -7.03 -10.74
C GLU A 170 -22.87 -6.31 -9.72
N ALA A 171 -21.75 -5.71 -10.17
CA ALA A 171 -20.81 -4.99 -9.33
C ALA A 171 -20.81 -3.49 -9.66
N LYS A 172 -20.46 -2.67 -8.67
CA LYS A 172 -20.09 -1.28 -8.90
C LYS A 172 -18.66 -1.22 -9.45
N TRP A 173 -18.52 -0.68 -10.65
CA TRP A 173 -17.23 -0.42 -11.31
C TRP A 173 -16.79 1.03 -11.09
N ILE A 174 -15.67 1.24 -10.40
CA ILE A 174 -15.17 2.59 -10.09
C ILE A 174 -13.74 2.74 -10.62
N PRO A 175 -13.52 3.47 -11.73
CA PRO A 175 -12.19 3.83 -12.19
C PRO A 175 -11.41 4.60 -11.11
N LEU A 176 -10.13 4.27 -10.95
CA LEU A 176 -9.25 4.91 -9.98
C LEU A 176 -8.37 5.97 -10.68
N ALA A 177 -8.13 7.09 -10.00
CA ALA A 177 -7.29 8.17 -10.50
C ALA A 177 -5.79 7.83 -10.39
N VAL A 178 -5.33 6.90 -11.23
CA VAL A 178 -3.92 6.46 -11.32
C VAL A 178 -3.54 6.28 -12.79
N SER A 179 -2.25 6.49 -13.11
CA SER A 179 -1.74 6.42 -14.49
C SER A 179 -1.19 5.05 -14.91
N GLY A 180 -1.05 4.13 -13.94
CA GLY A 180 -0.42 2.83 -14.14
C GLY A 180 -1.31 1.68 -13.69
N ALA A 181 -1.04 0.51 -14.24
CA ALA A 181 -1.68 -0.76 -13.87
C ALA A 181 -0.93 -1.39 -12.69
N PHE A 182 -0.95 -0.73 -11.53
CA PHE A 182 -0.15 -1.15 -10.37
C PHE A 182 -0.53 -2.55 -9.88
N HIS A 183 0.43 -3.26 -9.26
CA HIS A 183 0.24 -4.63 -8.75
C HIS A 183 -0.19 -5.62 -9.83
N SER A 184 0.40 -5.50 -11.03
CA SER A 184 0.16 -6.39 -12.16
C SER A 184 1.44 -6.67 -12.94
N PRO A 185 1.46 -7.70 -13.81
CA PRO A 185 2.58 -7.97 -14.70
C PRO A 185 2.98 -6.79 -15.61
N LEU A 186 2.08 -5.82 -15.85
CA LEU A 186 2.40 -4.61 -16.62
C LEU A 186 3.40 -3.69 -15.90
N MET A 187 3.73 -3.98 -14.63
CA MET A 187 4.75 -3.27 -13.85
C MET A 187 6.13 -3.95 -13.88
N SER A 188 6.34 -5.02 -14.66
CA SER A 188 7.59 -5.80 -14.65
C SER A 188 8.85 -4.95 -14.89
N ASP A 189 8.83 -4.06 -15.88
CA ASP A 189 9.97 -3.18 -16.17
C ASP A 189 10.28 -2.23 -15.00
N VAL A 190 9.22 -1.72 -14.37
CA VAL A 190 9.33 -0.83 -13.20
C VAL A 190 9.85 -1.60 -11.99
N SER A 191 9.37 -2.82 -11.78
CA SER A 191 9.83 -3.72 -10.71
C SER A 191 11.33 -4.03 -10.84
N GLN A 192 11.83 -4.28 -12.06
CA GLN A 192 13.26 -4.50 -12.30
C GLN A 192 14.10 -3.25 -12.01
N LYS A 193 13.68 -2.08 -12.52
CA LYS A 193 14.36 -0.81 -12.23
C LYS A 193 14.36 -0.50 -10.73
N PHE A 194 13.25 -0.76 -10.06
CA PHE A 194 13.13 -0.56 -8.62
C PHE A 194 14.00 -1.54 -7.84
N LYS A 195 14.13 -2.79 -8.29
CA LYS A 195 15.09 -3.74 -7.71
C LYS A 195 16.52 -3.19 -7.77
N SER A 196 16.95 -2.63 -8.90
CA SER A 196 18.28 -2.01 -9.01
C SER A 196 18.49 -0.85 -8.05
N VAL A 197 17.44 -0.07 -7.75
CA VAL A 197 17.48 0.97 -6.70
C VAL A 197 17.65 0.32 -5.31
N LEU A 198 16.87 -0.72 -5.02
CA LEU A 198 16.90 -1.41 -3.72
C LEU A 198 18.25 -2.08 -3.43
N ASP A 199 18.96 -2.55 -4.46
CA ASP A 199 20.27 -3.19 -4.33
C ASP A 199 21.37 -2.22 -3.82
N ALA A 200 21.11 -0.91 -3.80
CA ALA A 200 22.01 0.09 -3.21
C ALA A 200 21.90 0.21 -1.67
N TYR A 201 20.90 -0.43 -1.06
CA TYR A 201 20.63 -0.31 0.37
C TYR A 201 20.87 -1.62 1.11
N THR A 202 21.22 -1.49 2.39
CA THR A 202 21.30 -2.63 3.31
C THR A 202 20.06 -2.66 4.19
N PHE A 203 19.49 -3.86 4.36
CA PHE A 203 18.27 -4.07 5.12
C PHE A 203 18.58 -4.93 6.36
N ALA A 204 18.09 -4.50 7.51
CA ALA A 204 18.17 -5.27 8.74
C ALA A 204 17.10 -6.40 8.78
N PRO A 205 17.30 -7.45 9.58
CA PRO A 205 16.22 -8.34 9.97
C PRO A 205 15.11 -7.56 10.67
N ALA A 206 13.85 -7.88 10.37
CA ALA A 206 12.70 -7.27 11.04
C ALA A 206 12.70 -7.63 12.53
N LYS A 207 12.54 -6.63 13.40
CA LYS A 207 12.42 -6.80 14.86
C LYS A 207 10.99 -7.01 15.33
N LEU A 208 10.01 -6.78 14.46
CA LEU A 208 8.60 -7.09 14.66
C LEU A 208 8.13 -8.03 13.55
N PRO A 209 7.26 -9.01 13.85
CA PRO A 209 6.56 -9.77 12.83
C PRO A 209 5.87 -8.84 11.82
N ILE A 210 6.12 -9.06 10.53
CA ILE A 210 5.53 -8.29 9.44
C ILE A 210 4.82 -9.20 8.45
N ILE A 211 3.56 -8.88 8.14
CA ILE A 211 2.80 -9.56 7.07
C ILE A 211 3.12 -8.93 5.72
N LEU A 212 3.50 -9.77 4.75
CA LEU A 212 3.83 -9.33 3.40
C LEU A 212 2.62 -9.33 2.49
N ASN A 213 2.50 -8.30 1.66
CA ASN A 213 1.36 -8.05 0.77
C ASN A 213 1.19 -9.15 -0.27
N ALA A 214 2.31 -9.62 -0.83
CA ALA A 214 2.33 -10.57 -1.94
C ALA A 214 2.10 -12.03 -1.49
N THR A 215 2.29 -12.35 -0.22
CA THR A 215 2.15 -13.72 0.30
C THR A 215 1.02 -13.88 1.32
N ALA A 216 0.54 -12.78 1.90
CA ALA A 216 -0.37 -12.78 3.06
C ALA A 216 0.12 -13.68 4.20
N ARG A 217 1.44 -13.73 4.39
CA ARG A 217 2.11 -14.49 5.46
C ARG A 217 3.12 -13.61 6.16
N CYS A 218 3.45 -13.99 7.39
CA CYS A 218 4.52 -13.36 8.12
C CYS A 218 5.85 -13.60 7.39
N HIS A 219 6.72 -12.59 7.30
CA HIS A 219 8.02 -12.72 6.62
C HIS A 219 8.86 -13.86 7.18
N VAL A 220 8.81 -14.09 8.49
CA VAL A 220 9.53 -15.21 9.14
C VAL A 220 9.05 -16.59 8.67
N ASP A 221 7.80 -16.70 8.19
CA ASP A 221 7.25 -17.94 7.64
C ASP A 221 7.62 -18.14 6.15
N CYS A 222 8.05 -17.07 5.47
CA CYS A 222 8.36 -17.07 4.04
C CYS A 222 9.61 -16.22 3.73
N PRO A 223 10.77 -16.55 4.33
CA PRO A 223 11.94 -15.68 4.30
C PRO A 223 12.46 -15.52 2.87
N ASN A 224 12.45 -14.28 2.40
CA ASN A 224 13.06 -13.86 1.15
C ASN A 224 13.88 -12.58 1.37
N PRO A 225 14.93 -12.33 0.56
CA PRO A 225 15.64 -11.06 0.61
C PRO A 225 14.69 -9.87 0.43
N TRP A 226 14.88 -8.83 1.24
CA TRP A 226 14.01 -7.64 1.21
C TRP A 226 13.96 -6.98 -0.18
N THR A 227 15.06 -7.00 -0.93
CA THR A 227 15.11 -6.52 -2.32
C THR A 227 14.14 -7.27 -3.23
N THR A 228 14.04 -8.60 -3.10
CA THR A 228 13.09 -9.44 -3.84
C THR A 228 11.66 -9.21 -3.37
N VAL A 229 11.45 -9.14 -2.04
CA VAL A 229 10.11 -8.88 -1.46
C VAL A 229 9.55 -7.55 -1.97
N LEU A 230 10.32 -6.47 -1.82
CA LEU A 230 9.88 -5.12 -2.15
C LEU A 230 9.72 -4.88 -3.66
N SER A 231 10.63 -5.43 -4.49
CA SER A 231 10.51 -5.30 -5.95
C SER A 231 9.34 -6.10 -6.51
N SER A 232 9.15 -7.34 -6.05
CA SER A 232 8.05 -8.19 -6.51
C SER A 232 6.68 -7.69 -6.02
N GLN A 233 6.63 -6.93 -4.93
CA GLN A 233 5.40 -6.26 -4.46
C GLN A 233 4.74 -5.42 -5.57
N LEU A 234 5.50 -4.81 -6.47
CA LEU A 234 4.97 -3.94 -7.54
C LEU A 234 4.19 -4.71 -8.63
N VAL A 235 4.47 -6.00 -8.79
CA VAL A 235 3.85 -6.87 -9.83
C VAL A 235 2.88 -7.90 -9.25
N ASN A 236 2.94 -8.14 -7.95
CA ASN A 236 2.07 -9.07 -7.26
C ASN A 236 0.85 -8.36 -6.67
N PRO A 237 -0.30 -9.06 -6.56
CA PRO A 237 -1.49 -8.51 -5.91
C PRO A 237 -1.23 -8.18 -4.44
N VAL A 238 -1.97 -7.19 -3.93
CA VAL A 238 -2.07 -6.93 -2.49
C VAL A 238 -3.16 -7.83 -1.91
N TYR A 239 -2.74 -8.89 -1.22
CA TYR A 239 -3.64 -9.85 -0.57
C TYR A 239 -4.09 -9.34 0.82
N TRP A 240 -4.74 -8.17 0.86
CA TRP A 240 -5.12 -7.51 2.11
C TRP A 240 -6.13 -8.34 2.93
N ASN A 241 -7.22 -8.78 2.30
CA ASN A 241 -8.24 -9.61 2.93
C ASN A 241 -7.60 -10.88 3.54
N GLN A 242 -6.76 -11.56 2.78
CA GLN A 242 -6.07 -12.76 3.22
C GLN A 242 -5.08 -12.48 4.35
N SER A 243 -4.42 -11.32 4.35
CA SER A 243 -3.52 -10.88 5.43
C SER A 243 -4.29 -10.70 6.73
N ILE A 244 -5.46 -10.05 6.68
CA ILE A 244 -6.34 -9.90 7.84
C ILE A 244 -6.89 -11.26 8.31
N GLN A 245 -7.32 -12.14 7.38
CA GLN A 245 -7.76 -13.50 7.73
C GLN A 245 -6.65 -14.32 8.39
N TYR A 246 -5.39 -14.18 7.94
CA TYR A 246 -4.25 -14.80 8.60
C TYR A 246 -4.06 -14.26 10.02
N CYS A 247 -4.10 -12.94 10.24
CA CYS A 247 -4.07 -12.34 11.58
C CYS A 247 -5.20 -12.88 12.47
N LEU A 248 -6.43 -12.96 11.96
CA LEU A 248 -7.58 -13.49 12.70
C LEU A 248 -7.39 -14.97 13.07
N SER A 249 -6.81 -15.78 12.17
CA SER A 249 -6.52 -17.19 12.42
C SER A 249 -5.48 -17.41 13.54
N LEU A 250 -4.64 -16.40 13.79
CA LEU A 250 -3.70 -16.37 14.92
C LEU A 250 -4.31 -15.79 16.19
N GLY A 251 -5.57 -15.36 16.17
CA GLY A 251 -6.28 -14.78 17.32
C GLY A 251 -6.15 -13.25 17.45
N PHE A 252 -5.57 -12.55 16.47
CA PHE A 252 -5.52 -11.09 16.48
C PHE A 252 -6.86 -10.48 16.05
N ILE A 253 -7.49 -9.71 16.94
CA ILE A 253 -8.77 -9.00 16.69
C ILE A 253 -8.67 -7.48 16.85
N ASP A 254 -7.60 -6.97 17.46
CA ASP A 254 -7.38 -5.54 17.68
C ASP A 254 -6.46 -4.97 16.59
N PHE A 255 -7.04 -4.24 15.63
CA PHE A 255 -6.30 -3.59 14.56
C PHE A 255 -6.28 -2.06 14.77
N ILE A 256 -5.08 -1.49 14.84
CA ILE A 256 -4.87 -0.05 15.08
C ILE A 256 -4.31 0.57 13.80
N GLU A 257 -5.11 1.40 13.13
CA GLU A 257 -4.68 2.13 11.94
C GLU A 257 -3.82 3.33 12.31
N VAL A 258 -2.61 3.35 11.75
CA VAL A 258 -1.66 4.46 11.84
C VAL A 258 -2.07 5.53 10.83
N GLU A 259 -1.90 6.82 11.17
CA GLU A 259 -2.22 7.92 10.25
C GLU A 259 -1.45 7.81 8.91
N PRO A 260 -1.94 8.42 7.81
CA PRO A 260 -3.12 9.27 7.69
C PRO A 260 -4.44 8.53 7.46
N GLY A 261 -5.53 9.11 7.94
CA GLY A 261 -6.89 8.71 7.58
C GLY A 261 -7.41 7.51 8.37
N LYS A 262 -8.50 6.92 7.86
CA LYS A 262 -9.20 5.75 8.44
C LYS A 262 -9.67 4.76 7.37
N ARG A 263 -8.91 4.65 6.28
CA ARG A 263 -9.30 3.87 5.09
C ARG A 263 -9.30 2.38 5.39
N LEU A 264 -8.27 1.89 6.08
CA LEU A 264 -8.10 0.47 6.38
C LEU A 264 -9.12 0.01 7.43
N SER A 265 -9.48 0.86 8.38
CA SER A 265 -10.55 0.60 9.36
C SER A 265 -11.87 0.27 8.66
N GLY A 266 -12.18 0.97 7.56
CA GLY A 266 -13.33 0.67 6.70
C GLY A 266 -13.23 -0.71 6.04
N LEU A 267 -12.05 -1.06 5.48
CA LEU A 267 -11.82 -2.37 4.87
C LEU A 267 -11.92 -3.51 5.90
N ILE A 268 -11.35 -3.32 7.09
CA ILE A 268 -11.43 -4.31 8.17
C ILE A 268 -12.87 -4.53 8.60
N LYS A 269 -13.66 -3.46 8.73
CA LYS A 269 -15.09 -3.60 9.03
C LYS A 269 -15.79 -4.47 7.99
N ASN A 270 -15.52 -4.29 6.71
CA ASN A 270 -16.11 -5.09 5.63
C ASN A 270 -15.62 -6.56 5.64
N ILE A 271 -14.41 -6.82 6.16
CA ILE A 271 -13.88 -8.18 6.31
C ILE A 271 -14.54 -8.89 7.50
N LEU A 272 -14.69 -8.21 8.64
CA LEU A 272 -15.26 -8.77 9.86
C LEU A 272 -16.78 -8.92 9.79
N PHE A 273 -17.45 -8.01 9.08
CA PHE A 273 -18.89 -7.95 8.94
C PHE A 273 -19.26 -7.81 7.45
N PRO A 274 -19.07 -8.88 6.66
CA PRO A 274 -19.37 -8.84 5.23
C PRO A 274 -20.86 -8.62 5.01
N VAL A 275 -21.18 -7.75 4.06
CA VAL A 275 -22.56 -7.51 3.60
C VAL A 275 -22.83 -8.49 2.47
N VAL A 276 -23.07 -9.76 2.80
CA VAL A 276 -23.50 -10.79 1.83
C VAL A 276 -24.76 -11.45 2.33
#